data_AF-K0PP13-F1
#
_entry.id   AF-K0PP13-F1
#
_cell.length_a   1.000
_cell.length_b   1.000
_cell.length_c   1.000
_cell.angle_alpha   90.00
_cell.angle_beta   90.00
_cell.angle_gamma   90.00
#
_symmetry.space_group_name_H-M   'P 1'
#
loop_
_entity.id
_entity.type
_entity.pdbx_description
1 polymer ?
#
loop_
_entity_poly.entity_id
_entity_poly.type
_entity_poly.pdbx_seq_one_letter_code
_entity_poly.pdbx_strand_id
1 'polypeptide(L)'
;MQAPAVADKLHELGLDIARLHSDARQAIDAEHARMCSEGYYDVTDVAIRLFVWYVVDSGRFDARCLTKPGTISRSIFTMRQWASSDPARAAAIEIEITALKIFLLRAFESVRAPRHAILAAEDRLLGA
;
A
#
# COMPACT_ATOMS: atom_id res chain seq x y z
N MET A 1 -21.05 -6.64 -0.34
CA MET A 1 -20.68 -6.93 1.06
C MET A 1 -19.19 -7.26 1.05
N GLN A 2 -18.31 -6.30 1.41
CA GLN A 2 -16.87 -6.57 1.47
C GLN A 2 -16.63 -7.75 2.42
N ALA A 3 -15.87 -8.75 1.99
CA ALA A 3 -15.47 -9.83 2.89
C ALA A 3 -14.64 -9.20 4.02
N PRO A 4 -15.05 -9.32 5.29
CA PRO A 4 -14.41 -8.62 6.42
C PRO A 4 -12.89 -8.82 6.46
N ALA A 5 -12.41 -9.95 5.95
CA ALA A 5 -10.99 -10.32 5.88
C ALA A 5 -10.10 -9.35 5.07
N VAL A 6 -10.59 -8.74 3.97
CA VAL A 6 -9.77 -7.81 3.16
C VAL A 6 -9.64 -6.45 3.85
N ALA A 7 -10.74 -5.97 4.45
CA ALA A 7 -10.74 -4.71 5.19
C ALA A 7 -9.81 -4.78 6.42
N ASP A 8 -9.81 -5.92 7.12
CA ASP A 8 -8.90 -6.16 8.25
C ASP A 8 -7.43 -6.13 7.80
N LYS A 9 -7.11 -6.79 6.67
CA LYS A 9 -5.75 -6.75 6.10
C LYS A 9 -5.34 -5.36 5.64
N LEU A 10 -6.23 -4.59 5.03
CA LEU A 10 -5.96 -3.19 4.69
C LEU A 10 -5.67 -2.35 5.94
N HIS A 11 -6.38 -2.62 7.04
CA HIS A 11 -6.11 -1.98 8.32
C HIS A 11 -4.76 -2.40 8.92
N GLU A 12 -4.34 -3.66 8.78
CA GLU A 12 -3.00 -4.13 9.17
C GLU A 12 -1.88 -3.45 8.34
N LEU A 13 -2.15 -3.15 7.06
CA LEU A 13 -1.29 -2.29 6.21
C LEU A 13 -1.41 -0.80 6.57
N GLY A 14 -2.28 -0.46 7.52
CA GLY A 14 -2.47 0.87 8.06
C GLY A 14 -3.34 1.80 7.22
N LEU A 15 -4.15 1.26 6.31
CA LEU A 15 -5.22 1.98 5.64
C LEU A 15 -6.53 1.86 6.42
N ASP A 16 -7.04 2.97 6.92
CA ASP A 16 -8.32 3.01 7.60
C ASP A 16 -9.45 3.32 6.61
N ILE A 17 -10.13 2.26 6.15
CA ILE A 17 -11.25 2.35 5.21
C ILE A 17 -12.42 3.19 5.75
N ALA A 18 -12.59 3.24 7.08
CA ALA A 18 -13.66 4.03 7.69
C ALA A 18 -13.39 5.55 7.61
N ARG A 19 -12.13 5.95 7.42
CA ARG A 19 -11.71 7.35 7.27
C ARG A 19 -11.63 7.80 5.82
N LEU A 20 -11.93 6.93 4.85
CA LEU A 20 -11.98 7.29 3.44
C LEU A 20 -13.20 8.16 3.13
N HIS A 21 -13.03 9.11 2.23
CA HIS A 21 -14.15 9.79 1.58
C HIS A 21 -14.99 8.79 0.78
N SER A 22 -16.29 9.10 0.58
CA SER A 22 -17.24 8.25 -0.16
C SER A 22 -16.70 7.77 -1.50
N ASP A 23 -16.10 8.69 -2.25
CA ASP A 23 -15.65 8.44 -3.61
C ASP A 23 -14.43 7.52 -3.65
N ALA A 24 -13.49 7.70 -2.69
CA ALA A 24 -12.34 6.83 -2.54
C ALA A 24 -12.76 5.42 -2.10
N ARG A 25 -13.73 5.33 -1.19
CA ARG A 25 -14.29 4.05 -0.74
C ARG A 25 -14.98 3.31 -1.89
N GLN A 26 -15.80 4.00 -2.67
CA GLN A 26 -16.45 3.43 -3.84
C GLN A 26 -15.43 2.95 -4.89
N ALA A 27 -14.34 3.71 -5.07
CA ALA A 27 -13.27 3.32 -5.99
C ALA A 27 -12.54 2.05 -5.51
N ILE A 28 -12.25 1.92 -4.21
CA ILE A 28 -11.70 0.69 -3.64
C ILE A 28 -12.66 -0.49 -3.80
N ASP A 29 -13.95 -0.29 -3.56
CA ASP A 29 -14.95 -1.34 -3.74
C ASP A 29 -15.04 -1.83 -5.19
N ALA A 30 -15.01 -0.90 -6.14
CA ALA A 30 -15.01 -1.21 -7.56
C ALA A 30 -13.74 -1.97 -7.99
N GLU A 31 -12.59 -1.51 -7.52
CA GLU A 31 -11.31 -2.14 -7.81
C GLU A 31 -11.20 -3.54 -7.19
N HIS A 32 -11.71 -3.72 -5.98
CA HIS A 32 -11.79 -5.02 -5.33
C HIS A 32 -12.67 -5.98 -6.14
N ALA A 33 -13.85 -5.52 -6.58
CA ALA A 33 -14.73 -6.32 -7.43
C ALA A 33 -14.06 -6.70 -8.76
N ARG A 34 -13.28 -5.78 -9.36
CA ARG A 34 -12.48 -6.05 -10.56
C ARG A 34 -11.46 -7.17 -10.32
N MET A 35 -10.68 -7.09 -9.24
CA MET A 35 -9.70 -8.13 -8.88
C MET A 35 -10.36 -9.51 -8.65
N CYS A 36 -11.50 -9.56 -7.96
CA CYS A 36 -12.24 -10.81 -7.79
C CYS A 36 -12.73 -11.40 -9.13
N SER A 37 -13.10 -10.54 -10.10
CA SER A 37 -13.50 -10.99 -11.44
C SER A 37 -12.35 -11.52 -12.28
N GLU A 38 -11.11 -11.11 -11.98
CA GLU A 38 -9.87 -11.58 -12.61
C GLU A 38 -9.31 -12.86 -11.98
N GLY A 39 -9.98 -13.40 -10.94
CA GLY A 39 -9.59 -14.65 -10.30
C GLY A 39 -8.67 -14.49 -9.10
N TYR A 40 -8.48 -13.28 -8.58
CA TYR A 40 -7.74 -13.06 -7.33
C TYR A 40 -8.63 -13.37 -6.12
N TYR A 41 -8.24 -14.37 -5.33
CA TYR A 41 -9.01 -14.81 -4.16
C TYR A 41 -8.19 -14.87 -2.86
N ASP A 42 -6.86 -14.85 -2.93
CA ASP A 42 -6.05 -14.75 -1.72
C ASP A 42 -6.24 -13.37 -1.09
N VAL A 43 -6.81 -13.36 0.12
CA VAL A 43 -7.17 -12.14 0.85
C VAL A 43 -5.97 -11.22 1.04
N THR A 44 -4.81 -11.81 1.30
CA THR A 44 -3.60 -11.05 1.62
C THR A 44 -3.01 -10.42 0.35
N ASP A 45 -2.98 -11.16 -0.76
CA ASP A 45 -2.54 -10.61 -2.05
C ASP A 45 -3.51 -9.54 -2.57
N VAL A 46 -4.81 -9.74 -2.42
CA VAL A 46 -5.84 -8.75 -2.77
C VAL A 46 -5.67 -7.49 -1.93
N ALA A 47 -5.46 -7.61 -0.62
CA ALA A 47 -5.26 -6.45 0.26
C ALA A 47 -3.98 -5.68 -0.10
N ILE A 48 -2.89 -6.38 -0.40
CA ILE A 48 -1.65 -5.77 -0.87
C ILE A 48 -1.89 -4.99 -2.16
N ARG A 49 -2.48 -5.63 -3.17
CA ARG A 49 -2.70 -5.03 -4.47
C ARG A 49 -3.64 -3.82 -4.38
N LEU A 50 -4.71 -3.91 -3.61
CA LEU A 50 -5.62 -2.79 -3.35
C LEU A 50 -4.93 -1.64 -2.62
N PHE A 51 -4.10 -1.93 -1.62
CA PHE A 51 -3.35 -0.92 -0.90
C PHE A 51 -2.37 -0.19 -1.83
N VAL A 52 -1.58 -0.93 -2.61
CA VAL A 52 -0.62 -0.33 -3.55
C VAL A 52 -1.35 0.47 -4.63
N TRP A 53 -2.39 -0.07 -5.24
CA TRP A 53 -3.21 0.66 -6.20
C TRP A 53 -3.77 1.96 -5.59
N TYR A 54 -4.32 1.90 -4.37
CA TYR A 54 -4.87 3.09 -3.72
C TYR A 54 -3.79 4.16 -3.48
N VAL A 55 -2.61 3.77 -3.01
CA VAL A 55 -1.53 4.70 -2.69
C VAL A 55 -0.86 5.27 -3.94
N VAL A 56 -0.59 4.42 -4.94
CA VAL A 56 0.30 4.75 -6.06
C VAL A 56 -0.46 5.19 -7.31
N ASP A 57 -1.57 4.51 -7.64
CA ASP A 57 -2.18 4.59 -8.97
C ASP A 57 -3.58 5.23 -8.97
N SER A 58 -4.29 5.24 -7.84
CA SER A 58 -5.69 5.66 -7.79
C SER A 58 -5.90 7.16 -8.06
N GLY A 59 -4.85 7.98 -7.94
CA GLY A 59 -4.95 9.45 -7.98
C GLY A 59 -5.81 10.05 -6.85
N ARG A 60 -6.19 9.24 -5.86
CA ARG A 60 -7.12 9.58 -4.76
C ARG A 60 -6.49 9.42 -3.39
N PHE A 61 -5.18 9.17 -3.34
CA PHE A 61 -4.48 8.92 -2.09
C PHE A 61 -4.57 10.12 -1.15
N ASP A 62 -5.17 9.89 0.02
CA ASP A 62 -5.18 10.83 1.14
C ASP A 62 -4.41 10.23 2.32
N ALA A 63 -3.27 10.84 2.66
CA ALA A 63 -2.43 10.43 3.77
C ALA A 63 -3.15 10.52 5.14
N ARG A 64 -4.22 11.30 5.26
CA ARG A 64 -5.04 11.39 6.49
C ARG A 64 -5.81 10.10 6.76
N CYS A 65 -6.03 9.26 5.75
CA CYS A 65 -6.67 7.96 5.89
C CYS A 65 -5.69 6.87 6.36
N LEU A 66 -4.40 7.20 6.50
CA LEU A 66 -3.44 6.33 7.16
C LEU A 66 -3.65 6.34 8.67
N THR A 67 -3.43 5.19 9.29
CA THR A 67 -3.61 5.02 10.74
C THR A 67 -2.63 5.87 11.55
N LYS A 68 -1.39 6.06 11.08
CA LYS A 68 -0.32 6.82 11.77
C LYS A 68 0.69 7.42 10.78
N PRO A 69 1.48 8.43 11.20
CA PRO A 69 2.67 8.85 10.46
C PRO A 69 3.65 7.69 10.28
N GLY A 70 4.29 7.59 9.10
CA GLY A 70 5.23 6.51 8.80
C GLY A 70 4.58 5.16 8.45
N THR A 71 3.25 5.11 8.31
CA THR A 71 2.52 3.87 7.99
C THR A 71 3.01 3.19 6.72
N ILE A 72 3.40 3.91 5.66
CA ILE A 72 3.85 3.26 4.42
C ILE A 72 5.15 2.46 4.62
N SER A 73 6.11 2.97 5.40
CA SER A 73 7.31 2.19 5.72
C SER A 73 6.97 0.93 6.55
N ARG A 74 5.99 1.02 7.45
CA ARG A 74 5.50 -0.11 8.22
C ARG A 74 4.72 -1.11 7.36
N SER A 75 3.94 -0.64 6.39
CA SER A 75 3.20 -1.51 5.48
C SER A 75 4.16 -2.33 4.62
N ILE A 76 5.26 -1.72 4.14
CA ILE A 76 6.34 -2.45 3.44
C ILE A 76 6.89 -3.59 4.31
N PHE A 77 7.21 -3.33 5.58
CA PHE A 77 7.66 -4.38 6.50
C PHE A 77 6.61 -5.49 6.68
N THR A 78 5.34 -5.12 6.91
CA THR A 78 4.23 -6.07 7.06
C THR A 78 4.04 -6.94 5.81
N MET A 79 4.14 -6.35 4.62
CA MET A 79 4.03 -7.08 3.35
C MET A 79 5.11 -8.15 3.22
N ARG A 80 6.37 -7.82 3.54
CA ARG A 80 7.46 -8.80 3.55
C ARG A 80 7.25 -9.90 4.58
N GLN A 81 6.77 -9.54 5.77
CA GLN A 81 6.48 -10.52 6.81
C GLN A 81 5.43 -11.53 6.35
N TRP A 82 4.36 -11.08 5.67
CA TRP A 82 3.33 -11.97 5.12
C TRP A 82 3.85 -12.88 4.00
N ALA A 83 4.88 -12.45 3.27
CA ALA A 83 5.49 -13.23 2.20
C ALA A 83 6.62 -14.16 2.67
N SER A 84 7.06 -14.04 3.92
CA SER A 84 8.34 -14.60 4.39
C SER A 84 8.48 -16.13 4.27
N SER A 85 7.37 -16.86 4.23
CA SER A 85 7.36 -18.32 4.12
C SER A 85 7.35 -18.84 2.67
N ASP A 86 7.16 -17.99 1.67
CA ASP A 86 7.05 -18.37 0.25
C ASP A 86 7.95 -17.47 -0.63
N PRO A 87 9.07 -17.99 -1.14
CA PRO A 87 9.98 -17.22 -1.99
C PRO A 87 9.36 -16.69 -3.29
N ALA A 88 8.42 -17.44 -3.91
CA ALA A 88 7.78 -17.01 -5.14
C ALA A 88 6.84 -15.83 -4.86
N ARG A 89 6.08 -15.92 -3.76
CA ARG A 89 5.23 -14.83 -3.29
C ARG A 89 6.05 -13.63 -2.85
N ALA A 90 7.17 -13.83 -2.16
CA ALA A 90 8.07 -12.75 -1.76
C ALA A 90 8.57 -11.95 -2.97
N ALA A 91 8.96 -12.63 -4.05
CA ALA A 91 9.38 -11.96 -5.28
C ALA A 91 8.25 -11.12 -5.90
N ALA A 92 7.01 -11.62 -5.92
CA ALA A 92 5.85 -10.87 -6.42
C ALA A 92 5.55 -9.64 -5.55
N ILE A 93 5.62 -9.79 -4.22
CA ILE A 93 5.37 -8.70 -3.26
C ILE A 93 6.45 -7.61 -3.36
N GLU A 94 7.70 -7.95 -3.68
CA GLU A 94 8.75 -6.95 -3.91
C GLU A 94 8.46 -6.02 -5.10
N ILE A 95 7.70 -6.48 -6.10
CA ILE A 95 7.25 -5.62 -7.21
C ILE A 95 6.28 -4.54 -6.68
N GLU A 96 5.33 -4.95 -5.84
CA GLU A 96 4.38 -4.05 -5.18
C GLU A 96 5.08 -3.06 -4.22
N ILE A 97 6.07 -3.55 -3.46
CA ILE A 97 6.91 -2.72 -2.60
C ILE A 97 7.71 -1.70 -3.42
N THR A 98 8.24 -2.11 -4.57
CA THR A 98 8.99 -1.22 -5.46
C THR A 98 8.13 -0.06 -5.95
N ALA A 99 6.85 -0.31 -6.29
CA ALA A 99 5.91 0.74 -6.65
C ALA A 99 5.71 1.76 -5.51
N LEU A 100 5.54 1.29 -4.27
CA LEU A 100 5.44 2.16 -3.09
C LEU A 100 6.72 2.98 -2.85
N LYS A 101 7.91 2.37 -3.01
CA LYS A 101 9.20 3.07 -2.86
C LYS A 101 9.37 4.17 -3.90
N ILE A 102 9.03 3.89 -5.16
CA ILE A 102 9.06 4.89 -6.25
C ILE A 102 8.08 6.03 -5.96
N PHE A 103 6.87 5.71 -5.50
CA PHE A 103 5.89 6.72 -5.11
C PHE A 103 6.42 7.64 -4.01
N LEU A 104 6.98 7.07 -2.94
CA LEU A 104 7.55 7.85 -1.84
C LEU A 104 8.70 8.75 -2.29
N LEU A 105 9.59 8.22 -3.14
CA LEU A 105 10.69 9.01 -3.70
C LEU A 105 10.17 10.22 -4.48
N ARG A 106 9.23 10.00 -5.40
CA ARG A 106 8.58 11.07 -6.18
C ARG A 106 7.86 12.09 -5.28
N ALA A 107 7.23 11.63 -4.21
CA ALA A 107 6.59 12.51 -3.23
C ALA A 107 7.64 13.42 -2.56
N PHE A 108 8.79 12.90 -2.13
CA PHE A 108 9.86 13.72 -1.53
C PHE A 108 10.43 14.76 -2.50
N GLU A 109 10.63 14.39 -3.77
CA GLU A 109 11.07 15.32 -4.82
C GLU A 109 10.07 16.47 -5.01
N SER A 110 8.78 16.16 -5.02
CA SER A 110 7.71 17.15 -5.23
C SER A 110 7.59 18.18 -4.11
N VAL A 111 7.93 17.80 -2.87
CA VAL A 111 7.79 18.67 -1.68
C VAL A 111 9.02 19.59 -1.51
N ARG A 112 10.01 19.54 -2.42
CA ARG A 112 11.30 20.25 -2.30
C ARG A 112 11.96 20.04 -0.94
N ALA A 113 11.89 18.82 -0.42
CA ALA A 113 12.55 18.49 0.83
C ALA A 113 14.07 18.76 0.70
N PRO A 114 14.76 19.17 1.79
CA PRO A 114 16.19 19.35 1.75
C PRO A 114 16.90 18.07 1.28
N ARG A 115 17.93 18.20 0.43
CA ARG A 115 18.63 17.04 -0.16
C ARG A 115 19.10 16.00 0.85
N HIS A 116 19.55 16.43 2.03
CA HIS A 116 19.95 15.51 3.11
C HIS A 116 18.78 14.69 3.67
N ALA A 117 17.56 15.26 3.69
CA ALA A 117 16.36 14.56 4.13
C ALA A 117 15.88 13.55 3.08
N ILE A 118 16.01 13.88 1.79
CA ILE A 118 15.75 12.95 0.69
C ILE A 118 16.70 11.76 0.76
N LEU A 119 18.01 12.01 0.85
CA LEU A 119 19.02 10.95 0.95
C LEU A 119 18.83 10.06 2.19
N ALA A 120 18.50 10.65 3.34
CA ALA A 120 18.21 9.88 4.56
C ALA A 120 16.90 9.07 4.45
N ALA A 121 15.92 9.55 3.69
CA ALA A 121 14.70 8.80 3.42
C ALA A 121 14.95 7.66 2.41
N GLU A 122 15.73 7.90 1.36
CA GLU A 122 16.17 6.89 0.40
C GLU A 122 16.93 5.76 1.10
N ASP A 123 17.92 6.07 1.93
CA ASP A 123 18.72 5.08 2.65
C ASP A 123 17.84 4.18 3.55
N ARG A 124 16.88 4.80 4.26
CA ARG A 124 15.91 4.05 5.07
C ARG A 124 14.93 3.25 4.23
N LEU A 125 14.50 3.74 3.08
CA LEU A 125 13.53 3.03 2.22
C LEU A 125 14.19 1.92 1.42
N LEU A 126 15.46 2.05 1.05
CA LEU A 126 16.22 1.03 0.33
C LEU A 126 16.78 -0.02 1.29
N GLY A 127 17.15 0.36 2.50
CA GLY A 127 17.65 -0.55 3.54
C GLY A 127 16.57 -1.24 4.39
N ALA A 128 15.33 -0.74 4.39
CA ALA A 128 14.19 -1.39 5.03
C ALA A 128 13.68 -2.56 4.20
#